data_AF-A0A3C0VH75-F1
#
_entry.id   AF-A0A3C0VH75-F1
#
_cell.length_a   1.000
_cell.length_b   1.000
_cell.length_c   1.000
_cell.angle_alpha   90.00
_cell.angle_beta   90.00
_cell.angle_gamma   90.00
#
_symmetry.space_group_name_H-M   'P 1'
#
loop_
_entity.id
_entity.type
_entity.pdbx_description
1 polymer ?
#
loop_
_entity_poly.entity_id
_entity_poly.type
_entity_poly.pdbx_seq_one_letter_code
_entity_poly.pdbx_strand_id
1 'polypeptide(L)'
;PNFNSECGNVWGYKGSTGDVDWSWDYHRMMDAFRRHPAICGWLYTEHHDVINEWNGYWRYDRSEKFTGLEELAAGMTLRDLHAPYYLAVGDAPCREVEASSAVKVPLWASIMAEIPGRGRRLIMRATLHGWDTLGRPRVWRTWAKDLRATSWMSQAIEPLDVVMPDRSGLAVLAIALEEPTGLVLQRNFTTFLVTGGRDVGEKERLRLVRIDPKSFARAEWSVKQWNVLGGLKVNGAGAGFFEYRVPWPEDLDPAAVTGGAFVIEASAKQLFGKDREGVPEIAGDFMRGKGTHDPSRNPNSYPMTDTDTYPSAVAIRVAGQAVGTFDLPDDPADHRGILSWHAQPQDGTLKEAGSYGYLLRAAVGPAALKRAAKAKEIVIRLEVDSSLPGGLA
;
A
#
# COMPACT_ATOMS: atom_id res chain seq x y z
N PRO A 1 -10.76 -34.37 -4.44
CA PRO A 1 -10.93 -33.03 -3.82
C PRO A 1 -10.02 -32.96 -2.60
N ASN A 2 -9.23 -31.90 -2.46
CA ASN A 2 -8.30 -31.70 -1.37
C ASN A 2 -8.82 -30.57 -0.48
N PHE A 3 -8.78 -30.77 0.83
CA PHE A 3 -9.08 -29.74 1.80
C PHE A 3 -7.75 -29.25 2.35
N ASN A 4 -7.44 -27.96 2.18
CA ASN A 4 -6.24 -27.40 2.76
C ASN A 4 -6.46 -27.24 4.27
N SER A 5 -6.09 -28.28 5.03
CA SER A 5 -6.37 -28.36 6.47
C SER A 5 -5.65 -27.31 7.30
N GLU A 6 -4.69 -26.60 6.71
CA GLU A 6 -3.96 -25.51 7.32
C GLU A 6 -3.36 -24.57 6.26
N CYS A 7 -3.70 -23.30 6.34
CA CYS A 7 -3.06 -22.23 5.59
C CYS A 7 -2.93 -21.00 6.49
N GLY A 8 -1.86 -20.23 6.36
CA GLY A 8 -1.64 -19.04 7.19
C GLY A 8 -1.05 -17.92 6.35
N ASN A 9 -0.53 -16.90 7.03
CA ASN A 9 0.37 -15.94 6.39
C ASN A 9 1.60 -16.64 5.79
N VAL A 10 2.30 -16.01 4.85
CA VAL A 10 3.35 -16.68 4.08
C VAL A 10 4.59 -16.96 4.94
N TRP A 11 4.90 -18.24 5.14
CA TRP A 11 6.11 -18.74 5.79
C TRP A 11 7.27 -19.01 4.82
N GLY A 12 7.07 -18.74 3.52
CA GLY A 12 8.03 -19.05 2.45
C GLY A 12 9.27 -18.15 2.43
N TYR A 13 9.37 -17.15 3.30
CA TYR A 13 10.49 -16.22 3.37
C TYR A 13 11.65 -16.79 4.21
N LYS A 14 12.88 -16.49 3.79
CA LYS A 14 14.10 -16.85 4.51
C LYS A 14 14.08 -16.21 5.90
N GLY A 15 14.16 -17.04 6.94
CA GLY A 15 14.13 -16.58 8.33
C GLY A 15 12.73 -16.36 8.90
N SER A 16 11.69 -16.94 8.28
CA SER A 16 10.28 -16.80 8.69
C SER A 16 9.72 -15.39 8.50
N THR A 17 8.42 -15.21 8.65
CA THR A 17 7.79 -13.89 8.83
C THR A 17 7.55 -13.64 10.32
N GLY A 18 7.58 -12.38 10.74
CA GLY A 18 6.96 -11.95 11.99
C GLY A 18 5.69 -11.17 11.66
N ASP A 19 5.33 -10.17 12.46
CA ASP A 19 4.15 -9.36 12.16
C ASP A 19 4.36 -8.52 10.88
N VAL A 20 3.47 -8.73 9.92
CA VAL A 20 3.45 -8.11 8.59
C VAL A 20 2.01 -7.96 8.13
N ASP A 21 1.78 -7.17 7.08
CA ASP A 21 0.52 -7.15 6.34
C ASP A 21 0.19 -8.55 5.80
N TRP A 22 -0.61 -9.32 6.54
CA TRP A 22 -1.07 -10.64 6.11
C TRP A 22 -2.11 -10.53 4.99
N SER A 23 -2.79 -9.39 4.86
CA SER A 23 -3.93 -9.25 3.96
C SER A 23 -3.53 -9.33 2.49
N TRP A 24 -2.33 -8.89 2.14
CA TRP A 24 -1.78 -8.97 0.78
C TRP A 24 -1.66 -10.41 0.27
N ASP A 25 -0.92 -11.21 1.03
CA ASP A 25 -0.69 -12.62 0.68
C ASP A 25 -1.97 -13.44 0.87
N TYR A 26 -2.81 -13.09 1.86
CA TYR A 26 -4.10 -13.74 2.06
C TYR A 26 -5.06 -13.51 0.89
N HIS A 27 -5.17 -12.28 0.39
CA HIS A 27 -5.95 -11.96 -0.80
C HIS A 27 -5.47 -12.79 -2.00
N ARG A 28 -4.15 -12.82 -2.26
CA ARG A 28 -3.55 -13.65 -3.32
C ARG A 28 -3.88 -15.13 -3.15
N MET A 29 -3.78 -15.65 -1.92
CA MET A 29 -4.08 -17.04 -1.61
C MET A 29 -5.55 -17.38 -1.85
N MET A 30 -6.48 -16.51 -1.45
CA MET A 30 -7.92 -16.69 -1.69
C MET A 30 -8.23 -16.70 -3.18
N ASP A 31 -7.70 -15.76 -3.95
CA ASP A 31 -7.85 -15.75 -5.40
C ASP A 31 -7.32 -17.04 -6.05
N ALA A 32 -6.17 -17.54 -5.60
CA ALA A 32 -5.63 -18.81 -6.07
C ALA A 32 -6.55 -20.00 -5.71
N PHE A 33 -6.96 -20.14 -4.45
CA PHE A 33 -7.83 -21.25 -4.03
C PHE A 33 -9.15 -21.27 -4.79
N ARG A 34 -9.75 -20.09 -5.03
CA ARG A 34 -11.01 -19.94 -5.76
C ARG A 34 -10.89 -20.33 -7.24
N ARG A 35 -9.69 -20.21 -7.83
CA ARG A 35 -9.39 -20.64 -9.21
C ARG A 35 -9.20 -22.16 -9.33
N HIS A 36 -8.98 -22.88 -8.24
CA HIS A 36 -8.65 -24.30 -8.26
C HIS A 36 -9.78 -25.14 -7.64
N PRO A 37 -10.77 -25.61 -8.41
CA PRO A 37 -11.91 -26.37 -7.88
C PRO A 37 -11.53 -27.71 -7.23
N ALA A 38 -10.30 -28.19 -7.44
CA ALA A 38 -9.77 -29.33 -6.70
C ALA A 38 -9.56 -29.02 -5.21
N ILE A 39 -9.39 -27.75 -4.84
CA ILE A 39 -9.35 -27.25 -3.46
C ILE A 39 -10.79 -27.04 -3.01
N CYS A 40 -11.32 -27.99 -2.23
CA CYS A 40 -12.72 -27.98 -1.80
C CYS A 40 -12.96 -27.27 -0.46
N GLY A 41 -11.91 -26.67 0.12
CA GLY A 41 -11.98 -25.88 1.33
C GLY A 41 -10.58 -25.60 1.89
N TRP A 42 -10.53 -24.68 2.84
CA TRP A 42 -9.31 -24.30 3.55
C TRP A 42 -9.64 -23.96 5.01
N LEU A 43 -8.65 -24.08 5.87
CA LEU A 43 -8.70 -23.61 7.25
C LEU A 43 -7.56 -22.61 7.44
N TYR A 44 -7.92 -21.34 7.67
CA TYR A 44 -6.91 -20.33 8.03
C TYR A 44 -6.47 -20.59 9.47
N THR A 45 -5.20 -20.93 9.66
CA THR A 45 -4.64 -21.15 10.98
C THR A 45 -4.33 -19.80 11.60
N GLU A 46 -4.81 -19.66 12.83
CA GLU A 46 -4.73 -18.47 13.69
C GLU A 46 -5.71 -17.35 13.31
N HIS A 47 -6.89 -17.35 13.94
CA HIS A 47 -7.76 -16.18 13.89
C HIS A 47 -7.14 -14.99 14.64
N HIS A 48 -6.42 -15.25 15.73
CA HIS A 48 -5.73 -14.24 16.53
C HIS A 48 -4.24 -14.56 16.55
N ASP A 49 -3.40 -13.52 16.62
CA ASP A 49 -1.94 -13.69 16.69
C ASP A 49 -1.56 -14.71 17.76
N VAL A 50 -0.67 -15.63 17.41
CA VAL A 50 0.14 -16.35 18.39
C VAL A 50 1.46 -15.58 18.60
N ILE A 51 1.94 -15.57 19.86
CA ILE A 51 3.02 -14.72 20.42
C ILE A 51 4.35 -14.76 19.64
N ASN A 52 4.53 -15.70 18.71
CA ASN A 52 5.73 -15.87 17.90
C ASN A 52 5.50 -15.76 16.38
N GLU A 53 4.24 -15.80 15.92
CA GLU A 53 3.88 -15.86 14.51
C GLU A 53 3.27 -14.56 14.01
N TRP A 54 2.41 -13.94 14.83
CA TRP A 54 1.77 -12.66 14.55
C TRP A 54 0.98 -12.62 13.22
N ASN A 55 0.41 -13.75 12.81
CA ASN A 55 -0.26 -13.93 11.52
C ASN A 55 -1.81 -13.93 11.62
N GLY A 56 -2.37 -13.55 12.78
CA GLY A 56 -3.80 -13.55 13.00
C GLY A 56 -4.53 -12.36 12.38
N TYR A 57 -5.84 -12.51 12.16
CA TYR A 57 -6.73 -11.40 11.78
C TYR A 57 -6.86 -10.37 12.90
N TRP A 58 -6.73 -10.81 14.15
CA TRP A 58 -6.73 -9.98 15.34
C TRP A 58 -5.40 -10.13 16.08
N ARG A 59 -5.08 -9.15 16.91
CA ARG A 59 -3.97 -9.25 17.88
C ARG A 59 -4.22 -10.35 18.91
N TYR A 60 -3.18 -10.71 19.65
CA TYR A 60 -3.23 -11.73 20.71
C TYR A 60 -4.28 -11.37 21.79
N ASP A 61 -4.43 -10.08 22.10
CA ASP A 61 -5.43 -9.55 23.03
C ASP A 61 -6.82 -9.32 22.41
N ARG A 62 -6.98 -9.67 21.13
CA ARG A 62 -8.19 -9.52 20.30
C ARG A 62 -8.48 -8.08 19.85
N SER A 63 -7.54 -7.15 20.01
CA SER A 63 -7.64 -5.86 19.32
C SER A 63 -7.56 -6.03 17.81
N GLU A 64 -8.09 -5.04 17.07
CA GLU A 64 -8.28 -5.13 15.63
C GLU A 64 -6.98 -4.89 14.87
N LYS A 65 -6.75 -5.66 13.80
CA LYS A 65 -5.85 -5.27 12.71
C LYS A 65 -6.67 -4.72 11.56
N PHE A 66 -6.16 -3.70 10.89
CA PHE A 66 -6.84 -3.03 9.79
C PHE A 66 -6.23 -3.42 8.44
N THR A 67 -7.07 -3.96 7.55
CA THR A 67 -6.58 -4.46 6.25
C THR A 67 -6.43 -3.37 5.19
N GLY A 68 -7.17 -2.25 5.29
CA GLY A 68 -7.17 -1.20 4.27
C GLY A 68 -7.86 -1.57 2.95
N LEU A 69 -8.46 -2.76 2.83
CA LEU A 69 -9.17 -3.24 1.62
C LEU A 69 -10.30 -2.28 1.21
N GLU A 70 -10.98 -1.68 2.18
CA GLU A 70 -12.10 -0.78 1.99
C GLU A 70 -11.75 0.52 1.25
N GLU A 71 -10.48 0.95 1.31
CA GLU A 71 -9.99 2.12 0.56
C GLU A 71 -9.70 1.79 -0.91
N LEU A 72 -9.38 0.52 -1.20
CA LEU A 72 -9.08 0.03 -2.55
C LEU A 72 -10.34 -0.44 -3.28
N ALA A 73 -11.30 -1.00 -2.55
CA ALA A 73 -12.63 -1.31 -3.05
C ALA A 73 -13.67 -0.91 -2.01
N ALA A 74 -14.41 0.17 -2.29
CA ALA A 74 -15.35 0.77 -1.34
C ALA A 74 -16.33 -0.26 -0.73
N GLY A 75 -16.24 -0.42 0.59
CA GLY A 75 -17.07 -1.34 1.37
C GLY A 75 -16.62 -2.81 1.31
N MET A 76 -15.44 -3.10 0.76
CA MET A 76 -14.81 -4.41 0.84
C MET A 76 -14.33 -4.67 2.26
N THR A 77 -14.53 -5.90 2.70
CA THR A 77 -14.13 -6.40 4.01
C THR A 77 -13.52 -7.80 3.85
N LEU A 78 -12.94 -8.34 4.91
CA LEU A 78 -12.51 -9.73 4.94
C LEU A 78 -13.63 -10.72 4.56
N ARG A 79 -14.92 -10.39 4.81
CA ARG A 79 -16.05 -11.24 4.45
C ARG A 79 -16.17 -11.44 2.93
N ASP A 80 -15.75 -10.47 2.13
CA ASP A 80 -15.79 -10.57 0.66
C ASP A 80 -14.82 -11.66 0.15
N LEU A 81 -13.67 -11.84 0.80
CA LEU A 81 -12.72 -12.93 0.51
C LEU A 81 -13.32 -14.33 0.79
N HIS A 82 -14.30 -14.40 1.71
CA HIS A 82 -15.02 -15.61 2.08
C HIS A 82 -16.42 -15.72 1.45
N ALA A 83 -16.83 -14.79 0.60
CA ALA A 83 -18.19 -14.77 0.07
C ALA A 83 -18.52 -16.04 -0.74
N PRO A 84 -19.78 -16.51 -0.71
CA PRO A 84 -20.19 -17.68 -1.48
C PRO A 84 -20.29 -17.37 -2.98
N TYR A 85 -20.50 -16.12 -3.36
CA TYR A 85 -20.39 -15.64 -4.73
C TYR A 85 -19.06 -14.91 -4.87
N TYR A 86 -18.10 -15.46 -5.60
CA TYR A 86 -16.76 -14.90 -5.66
C TYR A 86 -16.29 -14.71 -7.09
N LEU A 87 -15.80 -13.50 -7.40
CA LEU A 87 -15.01 -13.22 -8.59
C LEU A 87 -13.56 -12.95 -8.19
N ALA A 88 -12.66 -13.85 -8.61
CA ALA A 88 -11.23 -13.65 -8.50
C ALA A 88 -10.75 -12.79 -9.68
N VAL A 89 -9.95 -11.75 -9.44
CA VAL A 89 -9.65 -10.68 -10.42
C VAL A 89 -8.15 -10.56 -10.67
N GLY A 90 -7.74 -10.72 -11.94
CA GLY A 90 -6.33 -10.67 -12.30
C GLY A 90 -5.54 -11.87 -11.77
N ASP A 91 -4.25 -11.92 -12.10
CA ASP A 91 -3.37 -13.03 -11.70
C ASP A 91 -2.43 -12.68 -10.54
N ALA A 92 -2.38 -11.40 -10.18
CA ALA A 92 -1.55 -10.86 -9.10
C ALA A 92 -2.26 -9.65 -8.46
N PRO A 93 -1.98 -9.37 -7.17
CA PRO A 93 -2.52 -8.17 -6.51
C PRO A 93 -2.05 -6.86 -7.16
N CYS A 94 -0.83 -6.82 -7.71
CA CYS A 94 -0.28 -5.68 -8.45
C CYS A 94 0.61 -6.13 -9.62
N ARG A 95 0.58 -5.39 -10.73
CA ARG A 95 1.56 -5.52 -11.83
C ARG A 95 1.93 -4.16 -12.41
N GLU A 96 3.11 -4.07 -12.99
CA GLU A 96 3.51 -2.91 -13.79
C GLU A 96 2.93 -3.02 -15.21
N VAL A 97 2.44 -1.91 -15.76
CA VAL A 97 1.90 -1.80 -17.11
C VAL A 97 2.23 -0.43 -17.72
N GLU A 98 2.42 -0.38 -19.03
CA GLU A 98 2.63 0.89 -19.73
C GLU A 98 1.33 1.70 -19.84
N ALA A 99 1.45 3.02 -19.82
CA ALA A 99 0.34 3.95 -20.05
C ALA A 99 -0.30 3.71 -21.42
N SER A 100 -1.62 3.93 -21.50
CA SER A 100 -2.44 3.68 -22.70
C SER A 100 -2.42 2.24 -23.24
N SER A 101 -1.76 1.30 -22.56
CA SER A 101 -1.76 -0.10 -22.97
C SER A 101 -3.14 -0.73 -22.80
N ALA A 102 -3.49 -1.65 -23.69
CA ALA A 102 -4.68 -2.48 -23.55
C ALA A 102 -4.31 -3.75 -22.78
N VAL A 103 -5.02 -4.00 -21.69
CA VAL A 103 -4.73 -5.06 -20.75
C VAL A 103 -5.95 -5.96 -20.61
N LYS A 104 -5.76 -7.26 -20.85
CA LYS A 104 -6.78 -8.28 -20.59
C LYS A 104 -6.68 -8.72 -19.14
N VAL A 105 -7.70 -8.42 -18.34
CA VAL A 105 -7.77 -8.83 -16.94
C VAL A 105 -8.54 -10.13 -16.84
N PRO A 106 -7.89 -11.25 -16.49
CA PRO A 106 -8.59 -12.51 -16.32
C PRO A 106 -9.54 -12.46 -15.13
N LEU A 107 -10.67 -13.14 -15.30
CA LEU A 107 -11.73 -13.24 -14.31
C LEU A 107 -12.10 -14.70 -14.12
N TRP A 108 -12.37 -15.09 -12.88
CA TRP A 108 -12.86 -16.44 -12.57
C TRP A 108 -14.03 -16.36 -11.64
N ALA A 109 -15.13 -16.99 -12.03
CA ALA A 109 -16.31 -17.13 -11.20
C ALA A 109 -16.21 -18.40 -10.37
N SER A 110 -16.20 -18.24 -9.06
CA SER A 110 -16.26 -19.31 -8.06
C SER A 110 -17.51 -19.12 -7.20
N ILE A 111 -18.56 -19.88 -7.51
CA ILE A 111 -19.85 -19.84 -6.83
C ILE A 111 -19.97 -21.08 -5.94
N MET A 112 -19.81 -20.88 -4.64
CA MET A 112 -19.97 -21.90 -3.59
C MET A 112 -21.35 -21.79 -2.95
N ALA A 113 -22.38 -21.77 -3.78
CA ALA A 113 -23.77 -21.68 -3.37
C ALA A 113 -24.64 -22.60 -4.22
N GLU A 114 -25.74 -23.06 -3.63
CA GLU A 114 -26.83 -23.68 -4.38
C GLU A 114 -27.72 -22.60 -4.99
N ILE A 115 -27.91 -22.66 -6.30
CA ILE A 115 -28.73 -21.74 -7.08
C ILE A 115 -29.85 -22.52 -7.77
N PRO A 116 -31.12 -22.31 -7.38
CA PRO A 116 -32.24 -23.04 -7.97
C PRO A 116 -32.43 -22.80 -9.47
N GLY A 117 -33.03 -23.79 -10.14
CA GLY A 117 -33.53 -23.66 -11.51
C GLY A 117 -32.40 -23.46 -12.52
N ARG A 118 -32.58 -22.50 -13.43
CA ARG A 118 -31.65 -22.30 -14.55
C ARG A 118 -30.43 -21.41 -14.18
N GLY A 119 -30.27 -21.00 -12.93
CA GLY A 119 -29.22 -20.09 -12.49
C GLY A 119 -29.72 -18.68 -12.19
N ARG A 120 -28.86 -17.87 -11.57
CA ARG A 120 -29.14 -16.50 -11.09
C ARG A 120 -28.44 -15.49 -12.00
N ARG A 121 -29.16 -14.43 -12.40
CA ARG A 121 -28.56 -13.28 -13.07
C ARG A 121 -27.91 -12.39 -12.02
N LEU A 122 -26.65 -12.04 -12.25
CA LEU A 122 -25.85 -11.11 -11.48
C LEU A 122 -25.30 -10.02 -12.40
N ILE A 123 -24.87 -8.91 -11.83
CA ILE A 123 -24.25 -7.80 -12.53
C ILE A 123 -22.86 -7.62 -11.93
N MET A 124 -21.81 -7.80 -12.72
CA MET A 124 -20.46 -7.40 -12.34
C MET A 124 -20.28 -5.92 -12.69
N ARG A 125 -20.16 -5.06 -11.68
CA ARG A 125 -19.68 -3.69 -11.84
C ARG A 125 -18.18 -3.67 -11.64
N ALA A 126 -17.47 -2.95 -12.50
CA ALA A 126 -16.05 -2.72 -12.35
C ALA A 126 -15.75 -1.22 -12.47
N THR A 127 -14.83 -0.70 -11.67
CA THR A 127 -14.40 0.70 -11.72
C THR A 127 -12.88 0.77 -11.66
N LEU A 128 -12.29 1.38 -12.68
CA LEU A 128 -10.87 1.72 -12.73
C LEU A 128 -10.72 3.13 -12.15
N HIS A 129 -10.09 3.21 -10.98
CA HIS A 129 -9.86 4.43 -10.23
C HIS A 129 -8.51 4.35 -9.51
N GLY A 130 -8.02 5.44 -8.95
CA GLY A 130 -6.72 5.44 -8.27
C GLY A 130 -6.13 6.83 -8.20
N TRP A 131 -4.80 6.93 -8.25
CA TRP A 131 -4.08 8.17 -8.02
C TRP A 131 -3.09 8.46 -9.16
N ASP A 132 -2.99 9.73 -9.55
CA ASP A 132 -1.88 10.19 -10.39
C ASP A 132 -0.60 10.38 -9.58
N THR A 133 0.52 10.65 -10.24
CA THR A 133 1.83 10.83 -9.59
C THR A 133 1.95 12.09 -8.71
N LEU A 134 0.86 12.86 -8.54
CA LEU A 134 0.76 13.95 -7.56
C LEU A 134 -0.19 13.59 -6.40
N GLY A 135 -0.62 12.33 -6.31
CA GLY A 135 -1.54 11.82 -5.29
C GLY A 135 -2.98 12.26 -5.47
N ARG A 136 -3.38 12.76 -6.66
CA ARG A 136 -4.76 13.22 -6.88
C ARG A 136 -5.65 12.04 -7.27
N PRO A 137 -6.79 11.83 -6.59
CA PRO A 137 -7.69 10.73 -6.92
C PRO A 137 -8.36 10.94 -8.28
N ARG A 138 -8.57 9.84 -9.01
CA ARG A 138 -9.18 9.80 -10.34
C ARG A 138 -10.10 8.60 -10.44
N VAL A 139 -11.20 8.77 -11.15
CA VAL A 139 -12.00 7.67 -11.71
C VAL A 139 -11.87 7.77 -13.21
N TRP A 140 -11.35 6.73 -13.85
CA TRP A 140 -11.10 6.74 -15.29
C TRP A 140 -12.24 6.11 -16.07
N ARG A 141 -12.78 4.97 -15.59
CA ARG A 141 -13.80 4.22 -16.30
C ARG A 141 -14.57 3.29 -15.39
N THR A 142 -15.83 3.03 -15.76
CA THR A 142 -16.69 2.03 -15.15
C THR A 142 -17.26 1.11 -16.22
N TRP A 143 -17.47 -0.14 -15.86
CA TRP A 143 -18.11 -1.16 -16.68
C TRP A 143 -19.25 -1.82 -15.89
N ALA A 144 -20.21 -2.36 -16.61
CA ALA A 144 -21.19 -3.30 -16.09
C ALA A 144 -21.32 -4.46 -17.08
N LYS A 145 -21.18 -5.70 -16.60
CA LYS A 145 -21.40 -6.90 -17.40
C LYS A 145 -22.41 -7.80 -16.71
N ASP A 146 -23.34 -8.34 -17.48
CA ASP A 146 -24.22 -9.40 -17.00
C ASP A 146 -23.42 -10.69 -16.82
N LEU A 147 -23.63 -11.34 -15.69
CA LEU A 147 -23.08 -12.66 -15.38
C LEU A 147 -24.22 -13.60 -15.01
N ARG A 148 -24.16 -14.84 -15.50
CA ARG A 148 -25.07 -15.88 -15.07
C ARG A 148 -24.36 -16.86 -14.16
N ALA A 149 -24.74 -16.87 -12.90
CA ALA A 149 -24.23 -17.80 -11.90
C ALA A 149 -25.09 -19.07 -11.86
N THR A 150 -24.44 -20.23 -11.79
CA THR A 150 -25.07 -21.54 -11.56
C THR A 150 -24.50 -22.19 -10.30
N SER A 151 -25.20 -23.18 -9.75
CA SER A 151 -24.74 -23.92 -8.56
C SER A 151 -23.33 -24.45 -8.75
N TRP A 152 -22.48 -24.24 -7.74
CA TRP A 152 -21.12 -24.81 -7.70
C TRP A 152 -20.24 -24.44 -8.91
N MET A 153 -20.56 -23.33 -9.59
CA MET A 153 -19.82 -22.86 -10.77
C MET A 153 -18.39 -22.52 -10.39
N SER A 154 -17.41 -23.12 -11.08
CA SER A 154 -16.00 -22.72 -10.98
C SER A 154 -15.38 -22.78 -12.37
N GLN A 155 -15.23 -21.61 -12.99
CA GLN A 155 -14.67 -21.51 -14.35
C GLN A 155 -14.15 -20.12 -14.65
N ALA A 156 -13.22 -20.03 -15.59
CA ALA A 156 -12.85 -18.79 -16.23
C ALA A 156 -14.07 -18.20 -16.95
N ILE A 157 -14.27 -16.90 -16.82
CA ILE A 157 -15.27 -16.15 -17.58
C ILE A 157 -14.56 -15.21 -18.55
N GLU A 158 -15.32 -14.54 -19.41
CA GLU A 158 -14.75 -13.59 -20.37
C GLU A 158 -13.88 -12.54 -19.63
N PRO A 159 -12.60 -12.37 -20.00
CA PRO A 159 -11.74 -11.35 -19.42
C PRO A 159 -12.33 -9.94 -19.56
N LEU A 160 -11.92 -9.03 -18.68
CA LEU A 160 -12.22 -7.61 -18.85
C LEU A 160 -11.11 -6.93 -19.65
N ASP A 161 -11.45 -6.37 -20.81
CA ASP A 161 -10.55 -5.51 -21.57
C ASP A 161 -10.49 -4.12 -20.94
N VAL A 162 -9.31 -3.75 -20.44
CA VAL A 162 -9.07 -2.48 -19.75
C VAL A 162 -7.96 -1.72 -20.48
N VAL A 163 -8.26 -0.51 -20.94
CA VAL A 163 -7.24 0.42 -21.45
C VAL A 163 -6.72 1.23 -20.28
N MET A 164 -5.41 1.17 -20.03
CA MET A 164 -4.76 1.90 -18.95
C MET A 164 -4.78 3.40 -19.20
N PRO A 165 -4.79 4.24 -18.15
CA PRO A 165 -4.71 5.69 -18.29
C PRO A 165 -3.49 6.14 -19.11
N ASP A 166 -3.58 7.30 -19.76
CA ASP A 166 -2.49 7.91 -20.52
C ASP A 166 -1.44 8.64 -19.64
N ARG A 167 -1.44 8.32 -18.35
CA ARG A 167 -0.67 8.98 -17.29
C ARG A 167 -0.08 7.95 -16.37
N SER A 168 1.10 8.29 -15.85
CA SER A 168 1.72 7.50 -14.82
C SER A 168 0.93 7.62 -13.51
N GLY A 169 0.96 6.58 -12.68
CA GLY A 169 0.25 6.56 -11.41
C GLY A 169 -0.09 5.14 -10.96
N LEU A 170 -0.94 5.06 -9.95
CA LEU A 170 -1.44 3.80 -9.42
C LEU A 170 -2.91 3.66 -9.76
N ALA A 171 -3.28 2.59 -10.46
CA ALA A 171 -4.65 2.28 -10.79
C ALA A 171 -5.14 1.03 -10.06
N VAL A 172 -6.37 1.08 -9.60
CA VAL A 172 -7.10 0.02 -8.92
C VAL A 172 -8.32 -0.31 -9.77
N LEU A 173 -8.41 -1.57 -10.21
CA LEU A 173 -9.60 -2.11 -10.83
C LEU A 173 -10.41 -2.83 -9.75
N ALA A 174 -11.32 -2.09 -9.12
CA ALA A 174 -12.25 -2.64 -8.15
C ALA A 174 -13.48 -3.21 -8.86
N ILE A 175 -13.96 -4.36 -8.37
CA ILE A 175 -15.19 -4.98 -8.84
C ILE A 175 -16.19 -5.14 -7.68
N ALA A 176 -17.47 -5.10 -8.02
CA ALA A 176 -18.57 -5.52 -7.17
C ALA A 176 -19.47 -6.47 -7.98
N LEU A 177 -19.79 -7.61 -7.39
CA LEU A 177 -20.79 -8.54 -7.91
C LEU A 177 -22.11 -8.27 -7.22
N GLU A 178 -23.12 -7.90 -8.01
CA GLU A 178 -24.41 -7.42 -7.51
C GLU A 178 -25.57 -8.27 -8.01
N GLU A 179 -26.65 -8.33 -7.24
CA GLU A 179 -27.96 -8.69 -7.76
C GLU A 179 -28.59 -7.53 -8.56
N PRO A 180 -29.57 -7.79 -9.44
CA PRO A 180 -30.29 -6.73 -10.15
C PRO A 180 -31.01 -5.73 -9.22
N THR A 181 -31.25 -6.10 -7.97
CA THR A 181 -31.80 -5.24 -6.90
C THR A 181 -30.80 -4.21 -6.38
N GLY A 182 -29.51 -4.35 -6.71
CA GLY A 182 -28.41 -3.53 -6.20
C GLY A 182 -27.76 -4.10 -4.92
N LEU A 183 -28.18 -5.28 -4.45
CA LEU A 183 -27.51 -5.95 -3.33
C LEU A 183 -26.11 -6.40 -3.76
N VAL A 184 -25.07 -5.89 -3.11
CA VAL A 184 -23.69 -6.32 -3.32
C VAL A 184 -23.46 -7.65 -2.61
N LEU A 185 -23.06 -8.67 -3.37
CA LEU A 185 -22.78 -10.01 -2.87
C LEU A 185 -21.30 -10.21 -2.54
N GLN A 186 -20.41 -9.54 -3.27
CA GLN A 186 -18.96 -9.64 -3.10
C GLN A 186 -18.22 -8.50 -3.80
N ARG A 187 -17.07 -8.13 -3.26
CA ARG A 187 -16.11 -7.19 -3.86
C ARG A 187 -14.73 -7.83 -3.98
N ASN A 188 -13.97 -7.37 -4.96
CA ASN A 188 -12.55 -7.70 -5.13
C ASN A 188 -11.82 -6.61 -5.89
N PHE A 189 -10.51 -6.69 -6.00
CA PHE A 189 -9.75 -5.81 -6.88
C PHE A 189 -8.42 -6.41 -7.33
N THR A 190 -7.82 -5.77 -8.33
CA THR A 190 -6.40 -5.90 -8.67
C THR A 190 -5.85 -4.51 -8.97
N THR A 191 -4.54 -4.34 -8.88
CA THR A 191 -3.89 -3.03 -9.03
C THR A 191 -2.84 -3.02 -10.13
N PHE A 192 -2.55 -1.83 -10.64
CA PHE A 192 -1.63 -1.59 -11.72
C PHE A 192 -0.74 -0.39 -11.40
N LEU A 193 0.57 -0.58 -11.37
CA LEU A 193 1.51 0.52 -11.46
C LEU A 193 1.62 0.91 -12.94
N VAL A 194 1.08 2.07 -13.28
CA VAL A 194 1.09 2.58 -14.65
C VAL A 194 2.34 3.44 -14.85
N THR A 195 3.20 3.04 -15.78
CA THR A 195 4.47 3.71 -16.10
C THR A 195 4.46 4.28 -17.53
N GLY A 196 5.47 5.07 -17.90
CA GLY A 196 5.63 5.61 -19.25
C GLY A 196 4.58 6.67 -19.68
N GLY A 197 3.65 7.04 -18.80
CA GLY A 197 2.63 8.04 -19.05
C GLY A 197 3.03 9.45 -18.66
N ARG A 198 2.18 10.42 -19.03
CA ARG A 198 2.36 11.82 -18.61
C ARG A 198 2.16 11.96 -17.10
N ASP A 199 2.91 12.86 -16.47
CA ASP A 199 2.74 13.17 -15.04
C ASP A 199 1.63 14.21 -14.78
N VAL A 200 1.60 15.25 -15.61
CA VAL A 200 0.65 16.37 -15.51
C VAL A 200 -0.11 16.52 -16.82
N GLY A 201 -1.26 17.18 -16.79
CA GLY A 201 -2.04 17.40 -18.00
C GLY A 201 -1.40 18.42 -18.92
N GLU A 202 -1.62 18.26 -20.24
CA GLU A 202 -1.12 19.20 -21.25
C GLU A 202 -1.51 20.67 -21.01
N LYS A 203 -2.66 20.89 -20.36
CA LYS A 203 -3.17 22.22 -20.04
C LYS A 203 -2.69 22.74 -18.68
N GLU A 204 -2.01 21.92 -17.88
CA GLU A 204 -1.50 22.31 -16.57
C GLU A 204 -0.21 23.12 -16.76
N ARG A 205 -0.22 24.37 -16.33
CA ARG A 205 0.95 25.26 -16.34
C ARG A 205 1.80 25.02 -15.09
N LEU A 206 2.33 23.80 -14.96
CA LEU A 206 3.15 23.37 -13.83
C LEU A 206 4.57 23.03 -14.30
N ARG A 207 5.58 23.50 -13.55
CA ARG A 207 6.93 22.96 -13.64
C ARG A 207 7.09 21.93 -12.53
N LEU A 208 7.28 20.68 -12.91
CA LEU A 208 7.46 19.57 -11.98
C LEU A 208 8.95 19.33 -11.76
N VAL A 209 9.34 19.19 -10.49
CA VAL A 209 10.68 18.79 -10.10
C VAL A 209 10.53 17.58 -9.19
N ARG A 210 11.11 16.44 -9.61
CA ARG A 210 11.08 15.19 -8.85
C ARG A 210 12.32 15.11 -7.97
N ILE A 211 12.14 14.56 -6.77
CA ILE A 211 13.19 14.41 -5.77
C ILE A 211 13.15 12.95 -5.36
N ASP A 212 14.27 12.25 -5.54
CA ASP A 212 14.38 10.87 -5.07
C ASP A 212 14.50 10.88 -3.54
N PRO A 213 13.81 9.99 -2.80
CA PRO A 213 13.88 9.99 -1.33
C PRO A 213 15.31 9.89 -0.79
N LYS A 214 16.17 9.08 -1.42
CA LYS A 214 17.58 8.94 -1.04
C LYS A 214 18.49 10.12 -1.41
N SER A 215 18.01 11.12 -2.14
CA SER A 215 18.86 12.23 -2.62
C SER A 215 18.97 13.38 -1.62
N PHE A 216 18.68 13.15 -0.34
CA PHE A 216 18.91 14.16 0.69
C PHE A 216 20.40 14.54 0.75
N ALA A 217 20.68 15.83 0.86
CA ALA A 217 22.03 16.36 0.99
C ALA A 217 22.58 16.17 2.41
N ARG A 218 21.69 16.23 3.41
CA ARG A 218 22.02 16.03 4.83
C ARG A 218 20.89 15.30 5.53
N ALA A 219 21.26 14.50 6.51
CA ALA A 219 20.35 13.92 7.47
C ALA A 219 21.01 13.92 8.85
N GLU A 220 20.23 14.21 9.88
CA GLU A 220 20.66 14.10 11.27
C GLU A 220 19.47 13.59 12.08
N TRP A 221 19.65 12.45 12.73
CA TRP A 221 18.59 11.76 13.46
C TRP A 221 19.15 11.33 14.81
N SER A 222 18.39 11.59 15.88
CA SER A 222 18.82 11.36 17.25
C SER A 222 19.00 9.88 17.58
N VAL A 223 18.41 8.98 16.79
CA VAL A 223 18.47 7.53 17.00
C VAL A 223 19.14 6.82 15.83
N LYS A 224 18.54 6.84 14.64
CA LYS A 224 19.06 6.10 13.48
C LYS A 224 18.52 6.66 12.17
N GLN A 225 19.32 6.54 11.11
CA GLN A 225 18.92 6.74 9.71
C GLN A 225 19.25 5.49 8.90
N TRP A 226 18.34 5.04 8.03
CA TRP A 226 18.60 3.97 7.06
C TRP A 226 17.72 4.10 5.82
N ASN A 227 18.13 3.47 4.72
CA ASN A 227 17.37 3.44 3.47
C ASN A 227 16.91 2.00 3.19
N VAL A 228 15.72 1.84 2.61
CA VAL A 228 15.19 0.54 2.18
C VAL A 228 14.77 0.58 0.72
N LEU A 229 14.56 -0.59 0.11
CA LEU A 229 14.08 -0.72 -1.28
C LEU A 229 14.95 0.04 -2.30
N GLY A 230 16.28 -0.06 -2.19
CA GLY A 230 17.20 0.67 -3.09
C GLY A 230 17.19 2.20 -2.89
N GLY A 231 16.62 2.66 -1.78
CA GLY A 231 16.43 4.06 -1.42
C GLY A 231 15.19 4.70 -2.05
N LEU A 232 14.20 3.90 -2.43
CA LEU A 232 12.83 4.35 -2.71
C LEU A 232 12.09 4.79 -1.44
N LYS A 233 12.61 4.46 -0.26
CA LYS A 233 12.12 4.90 1.06
C LYS A 233 13.31 5.18 1.98
N VAL A 234 13.21 6.23 2.78
CA VAL A 234 14.29 6.66 3.71
C VAL A 234 13.72 6.87 5.09
N ASN A 235 14.33 6.25 6.08
CA ASN A 235 13.83 6.22 7.44
C ASN A 235 14.73 7.02 8.37
N GLY A 236 14.10 7.78 9.25
CA GLY A 236 14.72 8.54 10.32
C GLY A 236 13.98 8.31 11.63
N ALA A 237 14.64 7.71 12.62
CA ALA A 237 14.04 7.44 13.93
C ALA A 237 14.42 8.50 14.96
N GLY A 238 13.46 8.86 15.82
CA GLY A 238 13.63 9.89 16.84
C GLY A 238 13.31 11.29 16.32
N ALA A 239 13.99 12.29 16.89
CA ALA A 239 13.95 13.66 16.38
C ALA A 239 15.09 13.89 15.40
N GLY A 240 14.88 14.77 14.42
CA GLY A 240 15.87 14.92 13.36
C GLY A 240 15.33 15.61 12.12
N PHE A 241 16.07 15.46 11.03
CA PHE A 241 15.66 16.01 9.75
C PHE A 241 16.27 15.30 8.55
N PHE A 242 15.58 15.45 7.41
CA PHE A 242 16.17 15.34 6.08
C PHE A 242 16.21 16.72 5.42
N GLU A 243 17.35 17.07 4.80
CA GLU A 243 17.53 18.29 4.00
C GLU A 243 17.80 17.90 2.54
N TYR A 244 16.95 18.38 1.64
CA TYR A 244 17.10 18.24 0.20
C TYR A 244 17.53 19.55 -0.42
N ARG A 245 18.39 19.46 -1.43
CA ARG A 245 18.89 20.61 -2.19
C ARG A 245 18.64 20.36 -3.66
N VAL A 246 17.77 21.19 -4.23
CA VAL A 246 17.30 21.02 -5.59
C VAL A 246 17.68 22.26 -6.38
N PRO A 247 18.42 22.15 -7.50
CA PRO A 247 18.72 23.29 -8.34
C PRO A 247 17.44 23.99 -8.80
N TRP A 248 17.44 25.32 -8.81
CA TRP A 248 16.36 26.06 -9.46
C TRP A 248 16.38 25.76 -10.97
N PRO A 249 15.25 25.40 -11.61
CA PRO A 249 15.25 25.09 -13.04
C PRO A 249 15.75 26.27 -13.88
N GLU A 250 16.77 26.05 -14.71
CA GLU A 250 17.43 27.13 -15.47
C GLU A 250 16.50 27.84 -16.46
N ASP A 251 15.51 27.10 -16.99
CA ASP A 251 14.50 27.56 -17.95
C ASP A 251 13.27 28.21 -17.29
N LEU A 252 13.22 28.28 -15.95
CA LEU A 252 12.09 28.82 -15.22
C LEU A 252 12.35 30.27 -14.81
N ASP A 253 11.70 31.20 -15.51
CA ASP A 253 11.65 32.62 -15.12
C ASP A 253 10.95 32.77 -13.75
N PRO A 254 11.65 33.25 -12.70
CA PRO A 254 11.06 33.47 -11.39
C PRO A 254 9.86 34.42 -11.40
N ALA A 255 9.81 35.38 -12.32
CA ALA A 255 8.70 36.33 -12.42
C ALA A 255 7.42 35.67 -12.95
N ALA A 256 7.54 34.55 -13.68
CA ALA A 256 6.42 33.77 -14.18
C ALA A 256 5.82 32.81 -13.13
N VAL A 257 6.47 32.62 -11.97
CA VAL A 257 6.04 31.70 -10.92
C VAL A 257 5.09 32.40 -9.95
N THR A 258 3.80 32.05 -10.01
CA THR A 258 2.76 32.62 -9.14
C THR A 258 2.59 31.91 -7.80
N GLY A 259 3.13 30.70 -7.66
CA GLY A 259 3.05 29.87 -6.46
C GLY A 259 3.69 28.51 -6.67
N GLY A 260 3.82 27.74 -5.60
CA GLY A 260 4.40 26.41 -5.62
C GLY A 260 3.78 25.51 -4.56
N ALA A 261 3.98 24.21 -4.70
CA ALA A 261 3.61 23.24 -3.68
C ALA A 261 4.73 22.21 -3.55
N PHE A 262 5.04 21.84 -2.32
CA PHE A 262 5.81 20.65 -2.02
C PHE A 262 4.84 19.51 -1.69
N VAL A 263 5.01 18.37 -2.35
CA VAL A 263 4.13 17.21 -2.24
C VAL A 263 5.00 16.00 -1.93
N ILE A 264 4.63 15.25 -0.89
CA ILE A 264 5.36 14.07 -0.43
C ILE A 264 4.36 13.08 0.18
N GLU A 265 4.66 11.80 0.10
CA GLU A 265 4.06 10.78 0.96
C GLU A 265 5.03 10.53 2.13
N ALA A 266 4.55 10.69 3.36
CA ALA A 266 5.38 10.55 4.56
C ALA A 266 4.60 9.92 5.71
N SER A 267 5.26 9.17 6.58
CA SER A 267 4.68 8.59 7.80
C SER A 267 5.55 8.85 9.02
N ALA A 268 5.04 8.57 10.22
CA ALA A 268 5.91 8.42 11.38
C ALA A 268 6.84 7.22 11.16
N LYS A 269 7.90 7.13 11.96
CA LYS A 269 8.83 6.00 11.86
C LYS A 269 9.34 5.56 13.23
N GLN A 270 8.87 4.38 13.64
CA GLN A 270 9.38 3.71 14.82
C GLN A 270 10.74 3.04 14.54
N LEU A 271 11.63 3.04 15.54
CA LEU A 271 12.77 2.12 15.55
C LEU A 271 12.31 0.73 16.03
N PHE A 272 12.02 -0.14 15.06
CA PHE A 272 11.65 -1.53 15.30
C PHE A 272 12.79 -2.36 15.88
N GLY A 273 12.42 -3.45 16.54
CA GLY A 273 13.35 -4.40 17.16
C GLY A 273 14.38 -4.95 16.18
N LYS A 274 13.97 -5.26 14.95
CA LYS A 274 14.86 -5.71 13.86
C LYS A 274 15.92 -4.66 13.46
N ASP A 275 15.65 -3.39 13.70
CA ASP A 275 16.50 -2.27 13.29
C ASP A 275 17.45 -1.81 14.40
N ARG A 276 17.38 -2.40 15.59
CA ARG A 276 18.27 -2.10 16.73
C ARG A 276 19.58 -2.88 16.63
N GLU A 277 20.69 -2.22 16.96
CA GLU A 277 22.00 -2.85 17.05
C GLU A 277 22.20 -3.57 18.39
N GLY A 278 23.04 -4.61 18.41
CA GLY A 278 23.43 -5.29 19.65
C GLY A 278 22.33 -6.12 20.32
N VAL A 279 21.22 -6.36 19.63
CA VAL A 279 20.13 -7.18 20.15
C VAL A 279 20.48 -8.67 19.97
N PRO A 280 20.41 -9.50 21.03
CA PRO A 280 20.67 -10.94 20.91
C PRO A 280 19.74 -11.61 19.88
N GLU A 281 20.21 -12.69 19.26
CA GLU A 281 19.35 -13.53 18.42
C GLU A 281 18.09 -13.96 19.19
N ILE A 282 16.98 -14.10 18.45
CA ILE A 282 15.73 -14.60 19.04
C ILE A 282 15.98 -16.05 19.48
N ALA A 283 15.85 -16.30 20.78
CA ALA A 283 16.06 -17.62 21.37
C ALA A 283 14.90 -17.97 22.32
N GLY A 284 14.64 -19.26 22.48
CA GLY A 284 13.61 -19.76 23.37
C GLY A 284 12.78 -20.89 22.76
N ASP A 285 12.04 -21.56 23.62
CA ASP A 285 11.04 -22.55 23.23
C ASP A 285 9.70 -21.84 22.97
N PHE A 286 9.43 -21.53 21.71
CA PHE A 286 8.21 -20.86 21.27
C PHE A 286 6.94 -21.60 21.68
N MET A 287 6.99 -22.93 21.73
CA MET A 287 5.86 -23.78 22.15
C MET A 287 5.55 -23.66 23.65
N ARG A 288 6.45 -23.05 24.44
CA ARG A 288 6.26 -22.77 25.87
C ARG A 288 6.08 -21.28 26.15
N GLY A 289 5.71 -20.50 25.14
CA GLY A 289 5.50 -19.05 25.24
C GLY A 289 6.80 -18.25 25.43
N LYS A 290 7.96 -18.84 25.11
CA LYS A 290 9.25 -18.12 25.06
C LYS A 290 9.48 -17.60 23.63
N GLY A 291 10.43 -16.69 23.41
CA GLY A 291 10.65 -16.08 22.09
C GLY A 291 10.72 -14.55 22.17
N THR A 292 10.14 -13.87 21.17
CA THR A 292 10.07 -12.41 21.11
C THR A 292 8.65 -11.92 21.36
N HIS A 293 8.44 -11.12 22.41
CA HIS A 293 7.20 -10.36 22.59
C HIS A 293 7.18 -9.07 21.75
N ASP A 294 8.29 -8.74 21.09
CA ASP A 294 8.38 -7.66 20.12
C ASP A 294 7.98 -8.17 18.72
N PRO A 295 6.80 -7.78 18.17
CA PRO A 295 6.30 -8.22 16.85
C PRO A 295 7.19 -7.77 15.69
N SER A 296 8.02 -6.75 15.93
CA SER A 296 8.88 -6.12 14.94
C SER A 296 10.32 -6.68 14.91
N ARG A 297 10.59 -7.73 15.70
CA ARG A 297 11.96 -8.27 15.86
C ARG A 297 12.39 -9.22 14.75
N ASN A 298 11.46 -9.86 14.04
CA ASN A 298 11.82 -10.69 12.90
C ASN A 298 12.38 -9.79 11.77
N PRO A 299 13.47 -10.16 11.08
CA PRO A 299 14.03 -9.36 9.97
C PRO A 299 13.05 -9.05 8.83
N ASN A 300 12.03 -9.88 8.65
CA ASN A 300 10.98 -9.72 7.64
C ASN A 300 9.74 -8.97 8.18
N SER A 301 9.71 -8.55 9.45
CA SER A 301 8.58 -7.85 10.05
C SER A 301 8.44 -6.41 9.55
N TYR A 302 7.18 -5.98 9.44
CA TYR A 302 6.75 -4.59 9.53
C TYR A 302 5.34 -4.63 10.12
N PRO A 303 5.18 -4.36 11.43
CA PRO A 303 3.91 -4.57 12.11
C PRO A 303 2.72 -3.99 11.36
N MET A 304 1.66 -4.79 11.25
CA MET A 304 0.46 -4.40 10.52
C MET A 304 -0.29 -3.29 11.26
N THR A 305 -0.91 -2.38 10.52
CA THR A 305 -1.74 -1.32 11.08
C THR A 305 -2.85 -1.89 11.96
N ASP A 306 -3.00 -1.32 13.15
CA ASP A 306 -3.91 -1.77 14.20
C ASP A 306 -4.35 -0.59 15.08
N THR A 307 -4.88 -0.88 16.27
CA THR A 307 -5.33 0.14 17.22
C THR A 307 -4.19 0.88 17.94
N ASP A 308 -2.97 0.36 17.94
CA ASP A 308 -1.80 0.89 18.64
C ASP A 308 -0.93 1.72 17.69
N THR A 309 -1.28 2.99 17.53
CA THR A 309 -0.58 3.89 16.61
C THR A 309 0.73 4.45 17.18
N TYR A 310 1.70 4.75 16.31
CA TYR A 310 2.95 5.44 16.63
C TYR A 310 3.02 6.82 15.95
N PRO A 311 2.49 7.89 16.56
CA PRO A 311 2.37 9.19 15.91
C PRO A 311 3.68 10.00 15.90
N SER A 312 3.77 10.92 14.94
CA SER A 312 4.82 11.93 14.78
C SER A 312 4.24 13.24 14.24
N ALA A 313 5.06 14.27 14.10
CA ALA A 313 4.73 15.49 13.38
C ALA A 313 5.95 16.00 12.61
N VAL A 314 5.74 16.42 11.36
CA VAL A 314 6.79 16.93 10.49
C VAL A 314 6.57 18.40 10.17
N ALA A 315 7.54 19.24 10.55
CA ALA A 315 7.62 20.62 10.12
C ALA A 315 8.36 20.69 8.77
N ILE A 316 7.74 21.33 7.78
CA ILE A 316 8.31 21.49 6.45
C ILE A 316 8.79 22.93 6.30
N ARG A 317 10.06 23.08 5.92
CA ARG A 317 10.66 24.36 5.57
C ARG A 317 11.11 24.38 4.12
N VAL A 318 10.86 25.48 3.42
CA VAL A 318 11.34 25.71 2.05
C VAL A 318 12.05 27.05 1.98
N ALA A 319 13.29 27.04 1.49
CA ALA A 319 14.17 28.22 1.43
C ALA A 319 14.22 28.99 2.78
N GLY A 320 14.35 28.23 3.88
CA GLY A 320 14.42 28.73 5.25
C GLY A 320 13.07 29.16 5.87
N GLN A 321 11.97 29.16 5.13
CA GLN A 321 10.65 29.49 5.67
C GLN A 321 9.86 28.24 6.05
N ALA A 322 9.28 28.23 7.24
CA ALA A 322 8.25 27.26 7.60
C ALA A 322 7.04 27.44 6.69
N VAL A 323 6.65 26.35 6.01
CA VAL A 323 5.49 26.31 5.11
C VAL A 323 4.32 25.51 5.71
N GLY A 324 4.57 24.76 6.79
CA GLY A 324 3.55 24.07 7.56
C GLY A 324 4.15 23.04 8.53
N THR A 325 3.34 22.59 9.47
CA THR A 325 3.59 21.40 10.29
C THR A 325 2.42 20.45 10.07
N PHE A 326 2.73 19.18 9.86
CA PHE A 326 1.75 18.16 9.50
C PHE A 326 1.82 17.00 10.49
N ASP A 327 0.66 16.57 10.96
CA ASP A 327 0.54 15.40 11.81
C ASP A 327 0.73 14.13 10.98
N LEU A 328 1.47 13.18 11.55
CA LEU A 328 1.71 11.86 10.99
C LEU A 328 1.12 10.86 11.99
N PRO A 329 -0.12 10.39 11.79
CA PRO A 329 -0.83 9.69 12.85
C PRO A 329 -0.24 8.32 13.21
N ASP A 330 0.53 7.71 12.30
CA ASP A 330 1.07 6.37 12.51
C ASP A 330 2.29 6.05 11.61
N ASP A 331 2.90 4.89 11.84
CA ASP A 331 3.90 4.18 11.02
C ASP A 331 3.27 2.93 10.36
N PRO A 332 2.36 3.10 9.36
CA PRO A 332 1.39 2.06 9.02
C PRO A 332 1.93 1.04 8.01
N ALA A 333 1.35 -0.16 8.03
CA ALA A 333 1.47 -1.16 6.98
C ALA A 333 0.23 -2.05 6.84
N ASP A 334 -0.33 -2.09 5.63
CA ASP A 334 -1.44 -2.97 5.24
C ASP A 334 -1.58 -2.98 3.71
N HIS A 335 -2.74 -3.43 3.19
CA HIS A 335 -2.98 -3.57 1.76
C HIS A 335 -2.83 -2.25 0.98
N ARG A 336 -2.92 -1.09 1.65
CA ARG A 336 -2.71 0.24 1.05
C ARG A 336 -1.25 0.46 0.61
N GLY A 337 -0.28 -0.24 1.21
CA GLY A 337 1.13 -0.22 0.81
C GLY A 337 1.46 -0.98 -0.46
N ILE A 338 0.70 -0.75 -1.52
CA ILE A 338 0.84 -1.43 -2.82
C ILE A 338 2.22 -1.19 -3.41
N LEU A 339 2.76 0.02 -3.30
CA LEU A 339 4.06 0.38 -3.88
C LEU A 339 5.23 -0.26 -3.13
N SER A 340 5.15 -0.37 -1.80
CA SER A 340 6.18 -1.07 -1.02
C SER A 340 6.12 -2.57 -1.26
N TRP A 341 4.93 -3.17 -1.42
CA TRP A 341 4.78 -4.55 -1.88
C TRP A 341 5.34 -4.77 -3.29
N HIS A 342 5.02 -3.89 -4.22
CA HIS A 342 5.48 -3.99 -5.60
C HIS A 342 7.01 -3.87 -5.72
N ALA A 343 7.63 -3.00 -4.92
CA ALA A 343 9.06 -2.76 -4.93
C ALA A 343 9.91 -3.84 -4.23
N GLN A 344 9.29 -4.90 -3.66
CA GLN A 344 10.02 -5.92 -2.93
C GLN A 344 11.04 -6.65 -3.83
N PRO A 345 12.29 -6.82 -3.36
CA PRO A 345 13.25 -7.67 -4.05
C PRO A 345 12.77 -9.13 -4.03
N GLN A 346 12.92 -9.82 -5.15
CA GLN A 346 12.56 -11.25 -5.27
C GLN A 346 13.69 -12.16 -4.75
N ASP A 347 14.22 -11.85 -3.57
CA ASP A 347 15.36 -12.56 -2.95
C ASP A 347 14.95 -13.53 -1.83
N GLY A 348 13.63 -13.63 -1.58
CA GLY A 348 13.04 -14.45 -0.53
C GLY A 348 13.04 -13.78 0.85
N THR A 349 13.23 -12.46 0.94
CA THR A 349 13.08 -11.67 2.18
C THR A 349 12.07 -10.54 1.99
N LEU A 350 11.59 -9.97 3.09
CA LEU A 350 10.74 -8.78 3.08
C LEU A 350 11.52 -7.57 3.59
N LYS A 351 11.22 -6.41 3.01
CA LYS A 351 11.79 -5.10 3.32
C LYS A 351 10.65 -4.10 3.46
N GLU A 352 10.10 -4.01 4.67
CA GLU A 352 9.05 -3.03 5.00
C GLU A 352 7.83 -3.13 4.07
N ALA A 353 7.45 -4.38 3.74
CA ALA A 353 6.34 -4.66 2.85
C ALA A 353 5.00 -4.22 3.46
N GLY A 354 4.09 -3.72 2.62
CA GLY A 354 2.81 -3.17 3.05
C GLY A 354 2.91 -1.78 3.68
N SER A 355 4.12 -1.26 3.97
CA SER A 355 4.26 0.09 4.53
C SER A 355 3.87 1.18 3.53
N TYR A 356 3.28 2.25 4.05
CA TYR A 356 2.88 3.43 3.27
C TYR A 356 2.89 4.70 4.15
N GLY A 357 2.63 5.85 3.55
CA GLY A 357 2.49 7.11 4.27
C GLY A 357 1.29 7.94 3.86
N TYR A 358 1.23 9.14 4.41
CA TYR A 358 0.15 10.09 4.21
C TYR A 358 0.59 11.15 3.19
N LEU A 359 -0.29 11.46 2.24
CA LEU A 359 -0.03 12.51 1.25
C LEU A 359 -0.03 13.88 1.93
N LEU A 360 1.15 14.48 2.06
CA LEU A 360 1.33 15.84 2.54
C LEU A 360 1.43 16.81 1.36
N ARG A 361 0.79 17.97 1.52
CA ARG A 361 0.87 19.06 0.54
C ARG A 361 1.09 20.39 1.27
N ALA A 362 2.30 20.92 1.15
CA ALA A 362 2.65 22.22 1.69
C ALA A 362 2.64 23.29 0.60
N ALA A 363 1.84 24.34 0.79
CA ALA A 363 1.84 25.49 -0.11
C ALA A 363 3.11 26.32 0.10
N VAL A 364 3.85 26.57 -0.98
CA VAL A 364 5.08 27.38 -0.95
C VAL A 364 4.76 28.79 -1.39
N GLY A 365 4.85 29.73 -0.44
CA GLY A 365 4.53 31.12 -0.68
C GLY A 365 5.54 31.85 -1.59
N PRO A 366 5.15 32.99 -2.20
CA PRO A 366 6.01 33.75 -3.10
C PRO A 366 7.35 34.19 -2.49
N ALA A 367 7.39 34.43 -1.17
CA ALA A 367 8.63 34.82 -0.49
C ALA A 367 9.68 33.71 -0.51
N ALA A 368 9.29 32.45 -0.24
CA ALA A 368 10.17 31.28 -0.31
C ALA A 368 10.68 31.05 -1.73
N LEU A 369 9.80 31.16 -2.73
CA LEU A 369 10.15 31.01 -4.15
C LEU A 369 11.13 32.09 -4.62
N LYS A 370 10.92 33.35 -4.23
CA LYS A 370 11.85 34.46 -4.55
C LYS A 370 13.23 34.23 -3.93
N ARG A 371 13.31 33.74 -2.68
CA ARG A 371 14.59 33.38 -2.05
C ARG A 371 15.27 32.23 -2.77
N ALA A 372 14.53 31.17 -3.09
CA ALA A 372 15.07 30.01 -3.81
C ALA A 372 15.60 30.41 -5.20
N ALA A 373 14.83 31.18 -5.97
CA ALA A 373 15.23 31.69 -7.26
C ALA A 373 16.50 32.56 -7.20
N LYS A 374 16.59 33.48 -6.21
CA LYS A 374 17.80 34.30 -6.00
C LYS A 374 19.01 33.46 -5.65
N ALA A 375 18.82 32.41 -4.85
CA ALA A 375 19.87 31.46 -4.48
C ALA A 375 20.21 30.44 -5.59
N LYS A 376 19.39 30.38 -6.66
CA LYS A 376 19.41 29.33 -7.70
C LYS A 376 19.29 27.91 -7.14
N GLU A 377 18.70 27.77 -5.96
CA GLU A 377 18.58 26.51 -5.23
C GLU A 377 17.32 26.54 -4.36
N ILE A 378 16.56 25.44 -4.39
CA ILE A 378 15.42 25.18 -3.53
C ILE A 378 15.90 24.24 -2.43
N VAL A 379 16.09 24.78 -1.22
CA VAL A 379 16.42 23.98 -0.02
C VAL A 379 15.11 23.60 0.67
N ILE A 380 14.87 22.31 0.84
CA ILE A 380 13.70 21.76 1.52
C ILE A 380 14.17 21.00 2.74
N ARG A 381 13.55 21.24 3.89
CA ARG A 381 13.88 20.54 5.13
C ARG A 381 12.62 19.98 5.77
N LEU A 382 12.66 18.69 6.10
CA LEU A 382 11.61 17.96 6.80
C LEU A 382 12.13 17.70 8.22
N GLU A 383 11.51 18.30 9.23
CA GLU A 383 12.02 18.32 10.60
C GLU A 383 11.02 17.65 11.55
N VAL A 384 11.51 16.76 12.40
CA VAL A 384 10.77 16.16 13.52
C VAL A 384 11.34 16.72 14.82
N ASP A 385 10.47 17.29 15.65
CA ASP A 385 10.87 17.98 16.89
C ASP A 385 11.15 16.98 18.03
N SER A 386 12.08 17.35 18.92
CA SER A 386 12.41 16.56 20.12
C SER A 386 11.27 16.36 21.11
N SER A 387 10.23 17.21 21.07
CA SER A 387 9.02 17.09 21.89
C SER A 387 8.07 15.98 21.44
N LEU A 388 8.13 15.58 20.17
CA LEU A 388 7.41 14.44 19.62
C LEU A 388 8.34 13.66 18.68
N PRO A 389 9.31 12.90 19.21
CA PRO A 389 10.37 12.25 18.43
C PRO A 389 9.87 10.96 17.77
N GLY A 390 8.73 11.02 17.08
CA GLY A 390 8.07 9.87 16.44
C GLY A 390 8.70 9.44 15.11
N GLY A 391 9.81 10.06 14.69
CA GLY A 391 10.50 9.75 13.45
C GLY A 391 9.77 10.19 12.19
N LEU A 392 10.37 9.89 11.04
CA LEU A 392 9.88 10.18 9.69
C LEU A 392 10.31 9.07 8.73
N ALA A 393 9.41 8.66 7.85
CA ALA A 393 9.68 7.79 6.71
C ALA A 393 9.28 8.45 5.39
#